data_AF-A0A800DTD6-F1
#
_entry.id   AF-A0A800DTD6-F1
#
_cell.length_a   1.000
_cell.length_b   1.000
_cell.length_c   1.000
_cell.angle_alpha   90.00
_cell.angle_beta   90.00
_cell.angle_gamma   90.00
#
_symmetry.space_group_name_H-M   'P 1'
#
loop_
_entity.id
_entity.type
_entity.pdbx_description
1 polymer ?
#
loop_
_entity_poly.entity_id
_entity_poly.type
_entity_poly.pdbx_seq_one_letter_code
_entity_poly.pdbx_strand_id
1 'polypeptide(L)'
;MLSEKERKETVKALNFRHEVIDANPPGAQHDVTLITDVNGDGRPDVVVGQQGRGKELYWFENPEEPTRPWIKHVITDRFERYHDQAVGDIDGDGKPEILISSQNVGVIAYFDIPDDPAVSPWPEKCCHILAEDMPGTEGLCIVDLNDDGQNELIVGPNLFWPTNDPENPWRREAFAPALVMTRVAAADINGDGRLEIVLCEGESHPGRLVWCAPPDCQQLFNRFWILFGSKSKTQGCYRRTKCHILRCIFCDTAKA
;
A
#
# COMPACT_ATOMS: atom_id res chain seq x y z
N MET A 1 -23.37 26.44 -27.88
CA MET A 1 -23.75 26.28 -26.46
C MET A 1 -24.88 25.27 -26.41
N LEU A 2 -24.66 24.13 -25.78
CA LEU A 2 -25.74 23.15 -25.54
C LEU A 2 -26.82 23.83 -24.70
N SER A 3 -28.08 23.62 -25.05
CA SER A 3 -29.24 24.13 -24.34
C SER A 3 -29.30 23.59 -22.90
N GLU A 4 -29.93 24.32 -21.97
CA GLU A 4 -30.19 23.83 -20.60
C GLU A 4 -30.93 22.48 -20.57
N LYS A 5 -31.62 22.14 -21.66
CA LYS A 5 -32.35 20.87 -21.85
C LYS A 5 -31.41 19.70 -22.18
N GLU A 6 -30.31 19.96 -22.87
CA GLU A 6 -29.25 18.98 -23.18
C GLU A 6 -28.30 18.78 -21.98
N ARG A 7 -28.15 19.78 -21.10
CA ARG A 7 -27.44 19.61 -19.80
C ARG A 7 -28.20 18.75 -18.78
N LYS A 8 -29.49 18.50 -19.01
CA LYS A 8 -30.31 17.55 -18.24
C LYS A 8 -30.35 16.18 -18.92
N GLU A 9 -29.28 15.78 -19.59
CA GLU A 9 -29.04 14.37 -19.86
C GLU A 9 -28.98 13.62 -18.53
N THR A 10 -29.97 12.77 -18.38
CA THR A 10 -30.36 12.01 -17.20
C THR A 10 -29.16 11.31 -16.57
N VAL A 11 -28.70 11.80 -15.41
CA VAL A 11 -28.01 10.91 -14.46
C VAL A 11 -29.05 9.88 -14.05
N LYS A 12 -29.01 8.71 -14.68
CA LYS A 12 -29.85 7.59 -14.28
C LYS A 12 -29.38 7.20 -12.88
N ALA A 13 -30.20 7.50 -11.87
CA ALA A 13 -29.89 7.13 -10.50
C ALA A 13 -29.66 5.61 -10.44
N LEU A 14 -28.48 5.21 -9.99
CA LEU A 14 -28.17 3.82 -9.73
C LEU A 14 -28.82 3.44 -8.40
N ASN A 15 -29.70 2.45 -8.42
CA ASN A 15 -30.26 1.86 -7.21
C ASN A 15 -29.42 0.65 -6.83
N PHE A 16 -28.59 0.78 -5.81
CA PHE A 16 -27.81 -0.33 -5.28
C PHE A 16 -28.69 -1.21 -4.39
N ARG A 17 -28.70 -2.52 -4.66
CA ARG A 17 -29.24 -3.54 -3.77
C ARG A 17 -28.09 -4.05 -2.89
N HIS A 18 -28.36 -4.29 -1.61
CA HIS A 18 -27.37 -4.84 -0.67
C HIS A 18 -27.65 -6.33 -0.46
N GLU A 19 -26.63 -7.16 -0.64
CA GLU A 19 -26.61 -8.57 -0.25
C GLU A 19 -25.56 -8.78 0.82
N VAL A 20 -25.85 -9.64 1.79
CA VAL A 20 -24.92 -9.98 2.87
C VAL A 20 -24.21 -11.28 2.50
N ILE A 21 -22.89 -11.21 2.33
CA ILE A 21 -22.04 -12.38 2.03
C ILE A 21 -21.83 -13.21 3.30
N ASP A 22 -21.42 -12.56 4.39
CA ASP A 22 -21.24 -13.19 5.71
C ASP A 22 -21.86 -12.32 6.79
N ALA A 23 -22.93 -12.81 7.41
CA ALA A 23 -23.64 -12.10 8.47
C ALA A 23 -23.02 -12.32 9.85
N ASN A 24 -22.17 -13.34 10.02
CA ASN A 24 -21.66 -13.78 11.32
C ASN A 24 -20.18 -14.20 11.24
N PRO A 25 -19.27 -13.26 10.99
CA PRO A 25 -17.88 -13.62 10.80
C PRO A 25 -17.20 -14.08 12.09
N PRO A 26 -16.27 -15.05 11.98
CA PRO A 26 -15.38 -15.38 13.08
C PRO A 26 -14.56 -14.13 13.47
N GLY A 27 -14.37 -13.90 14.77
CA GLY A 27 -13.70 -12.69 15.27
C GLY A 27 -14.59 -11.45 15.43
N ALA A 28 -15.89 -11.54 15.14
CA ALA A 28 -16.91 -10.49 15.27
C ALA A 28 -16.76 -9.24 14.37
N GLN A 29 -15.61 -9.05 13.71
CA GLN A 29 -15.33 -7.93 12.81
C GLN A 29 -14.43 -8.35 11.64
N HIS A 30 -14.86 -7.97 10.44
CA HIS A 30 -14.06 -7.98 9.21
C HIS A 30 -13.23 -6.71 9.12
N ASP A 31 -12.09 -6.81 8.47
CA ASP A 31 -11.24 -5.68 8.08
C ASP A 31 -11.30 -5.41 6.56
N VAL A 32 -10.37 -4.58 6.08
CA VAL A 32 -10.15 -4.25 4.67
C VAL A 32 -10.45 -5.41 3.73
N THR A 33 -11.05 -5.05 2.61
CA THR A 33 -11.55 -5.95 1.58
C THR A 33 -10.75 -5.73 0.30
N LEU A 34 -10.00 -6.75 -0.11
CA LEU A 34 -9.33 -6.79 -1.40
C LEU A 34 -10.20 -7.57 -2.40
N ILE A 35 -10.33 -7.05 -3.62
CA ILE A 35 -11.05 -7.69 -4.71
C ILE A 35 -10.04 -8.18 -5.74
N THR A 36 -10.03 -9.48 -6.02
CA THR A 36 -9.16 -10.11 -7.03
C THR A 36 -9.75 -11.43 -7.47
N ASP A 37 -9.43 -11.90 -8.68
CA ASP A 37 -9.77 -13.26 -9.12
C ASP A 37 -8.77 -14.24 -8.50
N VAL A 38 -9.18 -14.95 -7.44
CA VAL A 38 -8.29 -15.83 -6.66
C VAL A 38 -8.19 -17.20 -7.33
N ASN A 39 -9.28 -17.69 -7.93
CA ASN A 39 -9.31 -19.02 -8.54
C ASN A 39 -9.06 -19.05 -10.06
N GLY A 40 -8.88 -17.88 -10.69
CA GLY A 40 -8.58 -17.74 -12.11
C GLY A 40 -9.77 -18.01 -13.02
N ASP A 41 -11.00 -17.94 -12.50
CA ASP A 41 -12.22 -18.24 -13.26
C ASP A 41 -12.83 -17.02 -13.97
N GLY A 42 -12.20 -15.86 -13.83
CA GLY A 42 -12.61 -14.60 -14.43
C GLY A 42 -13.67 -13.84 -13.64
N ARG A 43 -14.12 -14.33 -12.48
CA ARG A 43 -15.00 -13.60 -11.57
C ARG A 43 -14.19 -13.04 -10.40
N PRO A 44 -14.38 -11.76 -10.04
CA PRO A 44 -13.68 -11.19 -8.90
C PRO A 44 -14.20 -11.81 -7.60
N ASP A 45 -13.28 -12.36 -6.82
CA ASP A 45 -13.47 -12.84 -5.45
C ASP A 45 -13.14 -11.75 -4.44
N VAL A 46 -13.33 -12.08 -3.16
CA VAL A 46 -13.15 -11.13 -2.06
C VAL A 46 -12.24 -11.71 -0.98
N VAL A 47 -11.09 -11.07 -0.73
CA VAL A 47 -10.15 -11.41 0.35
C VAL A 47 -10.40 -10.50 1.55
N VAL A 48 -10.51 -11.08 2.74
CA VAL A 48 -10.89 -10.39 3.97
C VAL A 48 -10.03 -10.87 5.14
N GLY A 49 -9.50 -9.90 5.87
CA GLY A 49 -8.82 -10.11 7.14
C GLY A 49 -9.75 -9.99 8.34
N GLN A 50 -9.46 -10.68 9.44
CA GLN A 50 -10.13 -10.40 10.72
C GLN A 50 -9.44 -9.24 11.46
N GLN A 51 -10.25 -8.41 12.13
CA GLN A 51 -9.79 -7.34 13.02
C GLN A 51 -9.40 -7.84 14.43
N GLY A 52 -8.73 -6.98 15.20
CA GLY A 52 -8.50 -7.20 16.63
C GLY A 52 -7.62 -8.41 16.96
N ARG A 53 -8.21 -9.45 17.58
CA ARG A 53 -7.53 -10.72 17.93
C ARG A 53 -7.94 -11.88 17.01
N GLY A 54 -8.69 -11.59 15.94
CA GLY A 54 -9.01 -12.57 14.93
C GLY A 54 -7.75 -13.04 14.22
N LYS A 55 -7.74 -14.32 13.86
CA LYS A 55 -6.57 -15.05 13.39
C LYS A 55 -6.62 -15.43 11.93
N GLU A 56 -7.79 -15.35 11.32
CA GLU A 56 -7.99 -15.86 9.97
C GLU A 56 -7.91 -14.72 8.95
N LEU A 57 -7.18 -15.01 7.88
CA LEU A 57 -7.32 -14.40 6.57
C LEU A 57 -8.07 -15.40 5.69
N TYR A 58 -9.12 -14.97 5.02
CA TYR A 58 -9.90 -15.83 4.12
C TYR A 58 -10.20 -15.12 2.82
N TRP A 59 -10.59 -15.91 1.83
CA TRP A 59 -11.25 -15.41 0.64
C TRP A 59 -12.65 -16.02 0.52
N PHE A 60 -13.54 -15.25 -0.08
CA PHE A 60 -14.89 -15.67 -0.45
C PHE A 60 -14.93 -15.84 -1.96
N GLU A 61 -15.21 -17.06 -2.40
CA GLU A 61 -15.38 -17.43 -3.79
C GLU A 61 -16.70 -16.90 -4.32
N ASN A 62 -16.64 -16.09 -5.37
CA ASN A 62 -17.78 -15.51 -6.03
C ASN A 62 -18.47 -16.55 -6.90
N PRO A 63 -19.70 -16.99 -6.60
CA PRO A 63 -20.42 -17.95 -7.42
C PRO A 63 -20.81 -17.34 -8.78
N GLU A 64 -21.12 -18.19 -9.76
CA GLU A 64 -21.61 -17.76 -11.08
C GLU A 64 -22.85 -16.84 -10.99
N GLU A 65 -23.71 -17.08 -9.99
CA GLU A 65 -24.81 -16.19 -9.59
C GLU A 65 -24.45 -15.49 -8.26
N PRO A 66 -23.98 -14.22 -8.24
CA PRO A 66 -23.47 -13.55 -7.03
C PRO A 66 -24.46 -13.40 -5.85
N THR A 67 -25.75 -13.65 -6.10
CA THR A 67 -26.81 -13.69 -5.07
C THR A 67 -26.93 -15.04 -4.36
N ARG A 68 -26.19 -16.06 -4.81
CA ARG A 68 -26.05 -17.35 -4.11
C ARG A 68 -25.02 -17.22 -2.98
N PRO A 69 -25.04 -18.14 -2.00
CA PRO A 69 -24.02 -18.15 -0.96
C PRO A 69 -22.61 -18.26 -1.56
N TRP A 70 -21.71 -17.41 -1.10
CA TRP A 70 -20.29 -17.45 -1.45
C TRP A 70 -19.60 -18.51 -0.59
N ILE A 71 -18.61 -19.20 -1.13
CA ILE A 71 -17.87 -20.23 -0.41
C ILE A 71 -16.68 -19.57 0.28
N LYS A 72 -16.56 -19.75 1.60
CA LYS A 72 -15.44 -19.22 2.38
C LYS A 72 -14.31 -20.24 2.44
N HIS A 73 -13.10 -19.80 2.12
CA HIS A 73 -11.87 -20.57 2.18
C HIS A 73 -10.85 -19.85 3.05
N VAL A 74 -10.17 -20.57 3.94
CA VAL A 74 -9.13 -19.97 4.79
C VAL A 74 -7.82 -19.91 3.99
N ILE A 75 -7.21 -18.74 3.92
CA ILE A 75 -5.84 -18.58 3.39
C ILE A 75 -4.86 -18.98 4.48
N THR A 76 -4.95 -18.36 5.66
CA THR A 76 -4.11 -18.68 6.80
C THR A 76 -4.78 -18.32 8.12
N ASP A 77 -4.39 -18.99 9.20
CA ASP A 77 -4.76 -18.68 10.59
C ASP A 77 -3.55 -18.36 11.48
N ARG A 78 -2.38 -18.10 10.87
CA ARG A 78 -1.08 -18.07 11.55
C ARG A 78 -0.83 -16.80 12.36
N PHE A 79 -1.38 -15.67 11.93
CA PHE A 79 -1.14 -14.35 12.53
C PHE A 79 -2.41 -13.74 13.14
N GLU A 80 -2.39 -12.44 13.50
CA GLU A 80 -3.52 -11.74 14.10
C GLU A 80 -3.69 -10.35 13.48
N ARG A 81 -4.94 -9.93 13.26
CA ARG A 81 -5.28 -8.60 12.74
C ARG A 81 -4.69 -8.32 11.35
N TYR A 82 -5.20 -9.00 10.34
CA TYR A 82 -4.82 -8.78 8.94
C TYR A 82 -5.50 -7.49 8.47
N HIS A 83 -4.77 -6.38 8.57
CA HIS A 83 -5.38 -5.08 8.41
C HIS A 83 -5.44 -4.66 6.95
N ASP A 84 -4.30 -4.56 6.27
CA ASP A 84 -4.25 -4.18 4.87
C ASP A 84 -3.85 -5.39 4.02
N GLN A 85 -4.38 -5.44 2.79
CA GLN A 85 -4.00 -6.41 1.77
C GLN A 85 -3.75 -5.71 0.43
N ALA A 86 -2.84 -6.24 -0.37
CA ALA A 86 -2.60 -5.85 -1.75
C ALA A 86 -2.39 -7.10 -2.62
N VAL A 87 -2.59 -6.97 -3.93
CA VAL A 87 -2.37 -8.05 -4.90
C VAL A 87 -1.52 -7.58 -6.06
N GLY A 88 -0.60 -8.42 -6.50
CA GLY A 88 0.31 -8.14 -7.61
C GLY A 88 1.43 -9.17 -7.70
N ASP A 89 2.19 -9.13 -8.78
CA ASP A 89 3.36 -9.98 -8.99
C ASP A 89 4.51 -9.49 -8.11
N ILE A 90 4.80 -10.20 -7.03
CA ILE A 90 5.76 -9.81 -5.99
C ILE A 90 7.09 -10.50 -6.21
N ASP A 91 7.09 -11.74 -6.67
CA ASP A 91 8.31 -12.54 -6.85
C ASP A 91 8.86 -12.54 -8.29
N GLY A 92 8.14 -11.91 -9.23
CA GLY A 92 8.55 -11.74 -10.63
C GLY A 92 8.27 -12.95 -11.51
N ASP A 93 7.45 -13.91 -11.06
CA ASP A 93 7.11 -15.11 -11.84
C ASP A 93 5.97 -14.85 -12.87
N GLY A 94 5.35 -13.67 -12.84
CA GLY A 94 4.25 -13.27 -13.71
C GLY A 94 2.87 -13.67 -13.21
N LYS A 95 2.76 -14.27 -12.02
CA LYS A 95 1.50 -14.55 -11.31
C LYS A 95 1.31 -13.55 -10.17
N PRO A 96 0.07 -13.35 -9.72
CA PRO A 96 -0.20 -12.47 -8.59
C PRO A 96 -0.12 -13.19 -7.24
N GLU A 97 0.53 -12.55 -6.28
CA GLU A 97 0.55 -12.91 -4.88
C GLU A 97 -0.32 -11.96 -4.05
N ILE A 98 -0.71 -12.39 -2.84
CA ILE A 98 -1.45 -11.55 -1.89
C ILE A 98 -0.49 -11.08 -0.79
N LEU A 99 -0.15 -9.79 -0.79
CA LEU A 99 0.60 -9.12 0.27
C LEU A 99 -0.34 -8.75 1.43
N ILE A 100 0.09 -8.99 2.67
CA ILE A 100 -0.67 -8.63 3.87
C ILE A 100 0.17 -7.87 4.90
N SER A 101 -0.53 -7.10 5.74
CA SER A 101 0.00 -6.62 7.01
C SER A 101 -0.78 -7.22 8.18
N SER A 102 -0.05 -7.89 9.07
CA SER A 102 -0.55 -8.35 10.36
C SER A 102 -0.16 -7.33 11.42
N GLN A 103 -1.06 -6.37 11.70
CA GLN A 103 -0.71 -5.16 12.46
C GLN A 103 -0.30 -5.43 13.90
N ASN A 104 -1.01 -6.35 14.58
CA ASN A 104 -0.77 -6.59 16.01
C ASN A 104 0.49 -7.43 16.23
N VAL A 105 0.77 -8.36 15.31
CA VAL A 105 1.97 -9.21 15.39
C VAL A 105 3.19 -8.48 14.81
N GLY A 106 2.98 -7.57 13.85
CA GLY A 106 4.03 -6.86 13.15
C GLY A 106 4.65 -7.66 12.01
N VAL A 107 3.87 -8.56 11.40
CA VAL A 107 4.33 -9.39 10.29
C VAL A 107 3.88 -8.80 8.96
N ILE A 108 4.81 -8.69 8.02
CA ILE A 108 4.56 -8.47 6.61
C ILE A 108 4.88 -9.76 5.88
N ALA A 109 3.90 -10.29 5.15
CA ALA A 109 4.02 -11.54 4.42
C ALA A 109 3.30 -11.42 3.08
N TYR A 110 3.75 -12.17 2.06
CA TYR A 110 2.92 -12.44 0.90
C TYR A 110 2.60 -13.93 0.79
N PHE A 111 1.55 -14.22 0.03
CA PHE A 111 1.07 -15.57 -0.22
C PHE A 111 0.99 -15.87 -1.71
N ASP A 112 1.69 -16.93 -2.14
CA ASP A 112 1.46 -17.54 -3.44
C ASP A 112 0.04 -18.08 -3.49
N ILE A 113 -0.70 -17.76 -4.54
CA ILE A 113 -1.98 -18.41 -4.79
C ILE A 113 -1.68 -19.84 -5.29
N PRO A 114 -2.06 -20.89 -4.53
CA PRO A 114 -1.77 -22.26 -4.95
C PRO A 114 -2.60 -22.62 -6.19
N ASP A 115 -2.11 -23.58 -6.99
CA ASP A 115 -2.83 -24.07 -8.19
C ASP A 115 -4.27 -24.50 -7.90
N ASP A 116 -4.54 -24.98 -6.67
CA ASP A 116 -5.88 -25.21 -6.13
C ASP A 116 -6.11 -24.29 -4.91
N PRO A 117 -6.69 -23.09 -5.11
CA PRO A 117 -6.94 -22.13 -4.02
C PRO A 117 -8.12 -22.50 -3.11
N ALA A 118 -8.88 -23.56 -3.44
CA ALA A 118 -9.93 -24.11 -2.58
C ALA A 118 -9.38 -25.01 -1.46
N VAL A 119 -8.09 -25.37 -1.50
CA VAL A 119 -7.40 -25.97 -0.35
C VAL A 119 -7.47 -24.99 0.82
N SER A 120 -7.90 -25.44 2.00
CA SER A 120 -8.15 -24.57 3.15
C SER A 120 -7.67 -25.24 4.44
N PRO A 121 -6.66 -24.71 5.16
CA PRO A 121 -5.86 -23.51 4.83
C PRO A 121 -4.90 -23.72 3.66
N TRP A 122 -4.37 -22.64 3.06
CA TRP A 122 -3.31 -22.75 2.04
C TRP A 122 -2.06 -23.43 2.60
N PRO A 123 -1.30 -24.19 1.78
CA PRO A 123 -0.07 -24.84 2.23
C PRO A 123 0.94 -23.85 2.80
N GLU A 124 1.66 -24.24 3.87
CA GLU A 124 2.65 -23.36 4.53
C GLU A 124 3.72 -22.82 3.58
N LYS A 125 4.09 -23.60 2.55
CA LYS A 125 5.07 -23.22 1.53
C LYS A 125 4.65 -22.00 0.70
N CYS A 126 3.37 -21.67 0.66
CA CYS A 126 2.86 -20.50 -0.04
C CYS A 126 3.08 -19.22 0.76
N CYS A 127 3.42 -19.29 2.06
CA CYS A 127 3.60 -18.12 2.91
C CYS A 127 5.06 -17.68 2.97
N HIS A 128 5.34 -16.48 2.50
CA HIS A 128 6.68 -15.88 2.50
C HIS A 128 6.70 -14.67 3.43
N ILE A 129 7.52 -14.73 4.49
CA ILE A 129 7.64 -13.64 5.46
C ILE A 129 8.73 -12.66 5.00
N LEU A 130 8.38 -11.38 4.94
CA LEU A 130 9.29 -10.29 4.57
C LEU A 130 9.86 -9.60 5.80
N ALA A 131 9.06 -9.47 6.86
CA ALA A 131 9.46 -8.86 8.12
C ALA A 131 8.57 -9.33 9.27
N GLU A 132 9.12 -9.38 10.49
CA GLU A 132 8.41 -9.74 11.74
C GLU A 132 8.51 -8.66 12.83
N ASP A 133 9.09 -7.50 12.50
CA ASP A 133 9.41 -6.40 13.41
C ASP A 133 8.67 -5.10 13.03
N MET A 134 7.49 -5.20 12.43
CA MET A 134 6.75 -4.07 11.83
C MET A 134 5.34 -3.86 12.40
N PRO A 135 5.16 -3.74 13.73
CA PRO A 135 3.84 -3.57 14.34
C PRO A 135 3.19 -2.24 13.93
N GLY A 136 1.86 -2.26 13.78
CA GLY A 136 1.08 -1.06 13.42
C GLY A 136 1.36 -0.52 12.02
N THR A 137 1.95 -1.33 11.14
CA THR A 137 2.22 -0.92 9.77
C THR A 137 0.95 -1.01 8.93
N GLU A 138 0.75 0.05 8.14
CA GLU A 138 -0.38 0.27 7.26
C GLU A 138 0.10 0.87 5.93
N GLY A 139 -0.71 0.68 4.90
CA GLY A 139 -0.46 1.14 3.55
C GLY A 139 0.43 0.14 2.83
N LEU A 140 -0.16 -0.57 1.88
CA LEU A 140 0.54 -1.53 1.03
C LEU A 140 0.38 -1.10 -0.43
N CYS A 141 1.48 -1.08 -1.17
CA CYS A 141 1.48 -0.86 -2.60
C CYS A 141 2.58 -1.72 -3.24
N ILE A 142 2.20 -2.43 -4.31
CA ILE A 142 3.09 -3.26 -5.12
C ILE A 142 3.25 -2.52 -6.44
N VAL A 143 4.48 -2.14 -6.80
CA VAL A 143 4.73 -1.33 -7.99
C VAL A 143 6.19 -1.39 -8.41
N ASP A 144 6.44 -1.44 -9.71
CA ASP A 144 7.75 -1.20 -10.30
C ASP A 144 8.10 0.29 -10.12
N LEU A 145 8.84 0.59 -9.05
CA LEU A 145 9.13 1.96 -8.62
C LEU A 145 10.32 2.53 -9.39
N ASN A 146 11.21 1.67 -9.88
CA ASN A 146 12.47 2.02 -10.52
C ASN A 146 12.51 1.77 -12.04
N ASP A 147 11.43 1.25 -12.64
CA ASP A 147 11.27 0.91 -14.07
C ASP A 147 12.25 -0.18 -14.54
N ASP A 148 12.55 -1.16 -13.67
CA ASP A 148 13.43 -2.29 -13.98
C ASP A 148 12.68 -3.58 -14.37
N GLY A 149 11.35 -3.55 -14.31
CA GLY A 149 10.46 -4.66 -14.64
C GLY A 149 10.19 -5.61 -13.47
N GLN A 150 10.75 -5.38 -12.29
CA GLN A 150 10.38 -6.07 -11.05
C GLN A 150 9.65 -5.11 -10.13
N ASN A 151 8.63 -5.60 -9.43
CA ASN A 151 7.91 -4.76 -8.49
C ASN A 151 8.68 -4.61 -7.17
N GLU A 152 8.76 -3.37 -6.69
CA GLU A 152 9.05 -3.05 -5.30
C GLU A 152 7.78 -3.07 -4.45
N LEU A 153 7.97 -3.18 -3.14
CA LEU A 153 6.88 -3.07 -2.17
C LEU A 153 7.03 -1.82 -1.34
N ILE A 154 6.00 -0.98 -1.32
CA ILE A 154 5.87 0.13 -0.40
C ILE A 154 4.98 -0.33 0.75
N VAL A 155 5.57 -0.41 1.93
CA VAL A 155 4.95 -0.95 3.15
C VAL A 155 5.04 0.11 4.25
N GLY A 156 4.00 0.94 4.25
CA GLY A 156 3.94 2.20 4.99
C GLY A 156 5.14 3.10 4.71
N PRO A 157 5.92 3.50 5.73
CA PRO A 157 7.11 4.34 5.55
C PRO A 157 8.36 3.58 5.09
N ASN A 158 8.23 2.32 4.67
CA ASN A 158 9.33 1.45 4.25
C ASN A 158 9.20 1.05 2.79
N LEU A 159 10.34 0.83 2.15
CA LEU A 159 10.49 0.20 0.86
C LEU A 159 11.14 -1.16 1.03
N PHE A 160 10.65 -2.16 0.32
CA PHE A 160 11.30 -3.45 0.15
C PHE A 160 11.74 -3.57 -1.30
N TRP A 161 13.06 -3.61 -1.49
CA TRP A 161 13.69 -3.79 -2.78
C TRP A 161 13.97 -5.28 -3.01
N PRO A 162 13.58 -5.86 -4.15
CA PRO A 162 13.98 -7.22 -4.48
C PRO A 162 15.51 -7.32 -4.58
N THR A 163 16.06 -8.48 -4.26
CA THR A 163 17.50 -8.75 -4.38
C THR A 163 17.73 -10.06 -5.13
N ASN A 164 18.96 -10.23 -5.64
CA ASN A 164 19.39 -11.47 -6.28
C ASN A 164 19.89 -12.53 -5.28
N ASP A 165 19.77 -12.29 -3.97
CA ASP A 165 20.17 -13.23 -2.92
C ASP A 165 18.95 -14.04 -2.46
N PRO A 166 18.86 -15.35 -2.77
CA PRO A 166 17.72 -16.17 -2.36
C PRO A 166 17.61 -16.34 -0.83
N GLU A 167 18.70 -16.15 -0.08
CA GLU A 167 18.65 -16.18 1.39
C GLU A 167 18.17 -14.85 1.99
N ASN A 168 18.28 -13.76 1.24
CA ASN A 168 17.84 -12.42 1.63
C ASN A 168 17.13 -11.73 0.45
N PRO A 169 15.97 -12.26 0.01
CA PRO A 169 15.32 -11.84 -1.23
C PRO A 169 14.84 -10.38 -1.19
N TRP A 170 14.80 -9.77 -0.01
CA TRP A 170 14.36 -8.40 0.19
C TRP A 170 15.37 -7.55 0.96
N ARG A 171 15.69 -6.37 0.44
CA ARG A 171 16.38 -5.30 1.18
C ARG A 171 15.37 -4.26 1.61
N ARG A 172 15.16 -4.13 2.92
CA ARG A 172 14.29 -3.10 3.51
C ARG A 172 15.02 -1.77 3.72
N GLU A 173 14.36 -0.67 3.37
CA GLU A 173 14.80 0.71 3.65
C GLU A 173 13.65 1.54 4.22
N ALA A 174 13.86 2.19 5.36
CA ALA A 174 12.91 3.17 5.88
C ALA A 174 13.18 4.54 5.25
N PHE A 175 12.30 4.99 4.34
CA PHE A 175 12.47 6.27 3.65
C PHE A 175 11.73 7.42 4.34
N ALA A 176 10.67 7.13 5.10
CA ALA A 176 9.90 8.12 5.84
C ALA A 176 9.67 7.71 7.32
N PRO A 177 10.72 7.37 8.09
CA PRO A 177 10.62 6.69 9.40
C PRO A 177 9.87 7.48 10.49
N ALA A 178 9.60 8.76 10.26
CA ALA A 178 8.84 9.58 11.18
C ALA A 178 7.32 9.42 11.04
N LEU A 179 6.83 8.83 9.94
CA LEU A 179 5.40 8.61 9.67
C LEU A 179 4.91 7.30 10.28
N VAL A 180 3.66 7.28 10.73
CA VAL A 180 3.01 6.11 11.34
C VAL A 180 1.58 5.95 10.83
N MET A 181 1.05 4.71 10.85
CA MET A 181 -0.34 4.41 10.44
C MET A 181 -0.72 5.06 9.10
N THR A 182 0.11 4.79 8.10
CA THR A 182 0.06 5.44 6.80
C THR A 182 -0.90 4.73 5.85
N ARG A 183 -1.51 5.46 4.92
CA ARG A 183 -1.94 4.93 3.62
C ARG A 183 -0.95 5.38 2.57
N VAL A 184 -0.82 4.62 1.50
CA VAL A 184 0.17 4.86 0.45
C VAL A 184 -0.48 4.86 -0.93
N ALA A 185 0.03 5.72 -1.81
CA ALA A 185 -0.22 5.66 -3.25
C ALA A 185 1.07 6.02 -3.97
N ALA A 186 1.31 5.38 -5.13
CA ALA A 186 2.41 5.71 -6.03
C ALA A 186 1.89 6.08 -7.41
N ALA A 187 2.40 7.18 -7.97
CA ALA A 187 2.05 7.64 -9.32
C ALA A 187 3.08 8.65 -9.83
N ASP A 188 3.21 8.78 -11.15
CA ASP A 188 3.92 9.91 -11.77
C ASP A 188 3.06 11.17 -11.63
N ILE A 189 3.23 11.87 -10.52
CA ILE A 189 2.41 13.03 -10.16
C ILE A 189 2.93 14.28 -10.88
N ASN A 190 4.25 14.37 -11.06
CA ASN A 190 4.90 15.53 -11.64
C ASN A 190 5.02 15.48 -13.18
N GLY A 191 4.78 14.31 -13.80
CA GLY A 191 4.82 14.07 -15.23
C GLY A 191 6.24 13.87 -15.80
N ASP A 192 7.22 13.45 -14.99
CA ASP A 192 8.61 13.23 -15.40
C ASP A 192 8.92 11.78 -15.80
N GLY A 193 7.92 10.90 -15.74
CA GLY A 193 8.03 9.49 -16.07
C GLY A 193 8.54 8.61 -14.92
N ARG A 194 8.78 9.18 -13.73
CA ARG A 194 9.10 8.41 -12.52
C ARG A 194 7.98 8.52 -11.51
N LEU A 195 7.79 7.45 -10.74
CA LEU A 195 6.75 7.43 -9.72
C LEU A 195 7.20 8.18 -8.48
N GLU A 196 6.29 9.00 -7.94
CA GLU A 196 6.36 9.54 -6.60
C GLU A 196 5.46 8.78 -5.64
N ILE A 197 5.84 8.82 -4.37
CA ILE A 197 5.08 8.19 -3.30
C ILE A 197 4.34 9.27 -2.51
N VAL A 198 3.05 9.10 -2.30
CA VAL A 198 2.25 9.89 -1.38
C VAL A 198 1.90 9.04 -0.18
N LEU A 199 2.25 9.53 1.01
CA LEU A 199 1.90 8.94 2.29
C LEU A 199 0.92 9.85 3.04
N CYS A 200 -0.12 9.27 3.61
CA CYS A 200 -1.05 9.97 4.49
C CYS A 200 -1.16 9.22 5.80
N GLU A 201 -0.92 9.86 6.94
CA GLU A 201 -1.21 9.24 8.24
C GLU A 201 -2.72 9.31 8.50
N GLY A 202 -3.39 8.16 8.34
CA GLY A 202 -4.85 8.07 8.33
C GLY A 202 -5.47 7.92 9.71
N GLU A 203 -4.71 7.38 10.67
CA GLU A 203 -5.21 6.99 11.99
C GLU A 203 -4.42 7.62 13.15
N SER A 204 -3.58 8.61 12.84
CA SER A 204 -2.83 9.40 13.84
C SER A 204 -3.38 10.83 13.97
N HIS A 205 -3.04 11.53 15.06
CA HIS A 205 -3.36 12.94 15.26
C HIS A 205 -2.12 13.73 15.76
N PRO A 206 -1.66 14.76 15.04
CA PRO A 206 -2.14 15.21 13.72
C PRO A 206 -1.73 14.23 12.61
N GLY A 207 -2.64 13.98 11.66
CA GLY A 207 -2.31 13.19 10.46
C GLY A 207 -1.60 14.03 9.41
N ARG A 208 -0.37 13.66 9.03
CA ARG A 208 0.39 14.34 7.96
C ARG A 208 0.08 13.74 6.59
N LEU A 209 0.08 14.59 5.56
CA LEU A 209 0.12 14.21 4.16
C LEU A 209 1.49 14.61 3.60
N VAL A 210 2.22 13.63 3.06
CA VAL A 210 3.60 13.80 2.59
C VAL A 210 3.71 13.27 1.17
N TRP A 211 4.39 14.04 0.33
CA TRP A 211 4.80 13.64 -1.00
C TRP A 211 6.32 13.41 -0.99
N CYS A 212 6.76 12.28 -1.53
CA CYS A 212 8.13 11.80 -1.52
C CYS A 212 8.60 11.60 -2.96
N ALA A 213 9.56 12.43 -3.37
CA ALA A 213 10.21 12.31 -4.67
C ALA A 213 11.33 11.28 -4.64
N PRO A 214 11.64 10.61 -5.77
CA PRO A 214 12.87 9.85 -5.93
C PRO A 214 14.11 10.68 -5.56
N PRO A 215 15.21 10.06 -5.07
CA PRO A 215 16.41 10.76 -4.61
C PRO A 215 17.00 11.76 -5.64
N ASP A 216 16.85 11.46 -6.94
CA ASP A 216 17.38 12.29 -8.03
C ASP A 216 16.48 13.49 -8.39
N CYS A 217 15.26 13.58 -7.85
CA CYS A 217 14.30 14.67 -8.08
C CYS A 217 14.61 15.95 -7.27
N GLN A 218 15.65 15.96 -6.42
CA GLN A 218 16.03 17.14 -5.63
C GLN A 218 16.39 18.38 -6.48
N GLN A 219 16.59 18.24 -7.80
CA GLN A 219 16.85 19.39 -8.68
C GLN A 219 15.62 20.29 -8.91
N LEU A 220 14.38 19.83 -8.67
CA LEU A 220 13.17 20.62 -8.92
C LEU A 220 12.68 21.43 -7.69
N PHE A 221 13.03 21.01 -6.46
CA PHE A 221 12.62 21.72 -5.24
C PHE A 221 13.27 23.11 -5.08
N ASN A 222 14.43 23.33 -5.70
CA ASN A 222 15.11 24.63 -5.67
C ASN A 222 14.55 25.67 -6.67
N ARG A 223 13.61 25.30 -7.56
CA ARG A 223 13.05 26.25 -8.54
C ARG A 223 11.74 26.93 -8.13
N PHE A 224 11.01 26.40 -7.16
CA PHE A 224 9.73 26.98 -6.73
C PHE A 224 9.84 28.08 -5.65
N TRP A 225 11.02 28.26 -5.05
CA TRP A 225 11.27 29.32 -4.06
C TRP A 225 11.79 30.66 -4.62
N ILE A 226 11.90 30.83 -5.94
CA ILE A 226 12.46 32.08 -6.55
C ILE A 226 11.38 33.02 -7.14
N LEU A 227 10.11 32.64 -7.20
CA LEU A 227 9.08 33.52 -7.80
C LEU A 227 8.21 34.34 -6.83
N PHE A 228 8.32 34.14 -5.52
CA PHE A 228 7.76 35.07 -4.54
C PHE A 228 8.67 35.18 -3.32
N GLY A 229 9.43 36.27 -3.20
CA GLY A 229 10.03 36.63 -1.91
C GLY A 229 11.40 37.30 -1.93
N SER A 230 11.38 38.61 -2.17
CA SER A 230 12.34 39.61 -1.67
C SER A 230 13.81 39.58 -2.16
N LYS A 231 14.20 40.74 -2.71
CA LYS A 231 15.57 41.15 -2.97
C LYS A 231 16.40 41.05 -1.68
N SER A 232 17.49 40.29 -1.70
CA SER A 232 18.70 40.70 -0.99
C SER A 232 19.93 40.34 -1.82
N LYS A 233 20.81 41.33 -1.98
CA LYS A 233 22.07 41.24 -2.69
C LYS A 233 23.07 40.53 -1.78
N THR A 234 23.71 39.47 -2.25
CA THR A 234 25.15 39.25 -2.06
C THR A 234 25.67 38.28 -3.12
N GLN A 235 26.62 38.75 -3.91
CA GLN A 235 27.49 37.93 -4.75
C GLN A 235 28.43 37.10 -3.87
N GLY A 236 28.72 35.85 -4.25
CA GLY A 236 29.73 35.05 -3.56
C GLY A 236 29.93 33.63 -4.09
N CYS A 237 30.68 33.52 -5.19
CA CYS A 237 31.58 32.41 -5.58
C CYS A 237 31.17 30.93 -5.33
N TYR A 238 30.90 30.23 -6.44
CA TYR A 238 30.97 28.77 -6.55
C TYR A 238 32.39 28.24 -6.25
N ARG A 239 32.53 27.36 -5.25
CA ARG A 239 33.56 26.30 -5.24
C ARG A 239 33.02 25.03 -4.58
N ARG A 240 33.40 23.90 -5.19
CA ARG A 240 33.06 22.52 -4.85
C ARG A 240 33.49 22.10 -3.43
N THR A 241 32.98 20.92 -3.07
CA THR A 241 33.47 19.88 -2.13
C THR A 241 32.93 19.83 -0.70
N LYS A 242 32.34 18.66 -0.42
CA LYS A 242 32.26 17.86 0.82
C LYS A 242 30.84 17.62 1.35
N CYS A 243 30.43 16.35 1.23
CA CYS A 243 29.46 15.69 2.11
C CYS A 243 29.71 16.10 3.56
N HIS A 244 28.67 16.63 4.20
CA HIS A 244 28.53 16.54 5.64
C HIS A 244 27.06 16.33 5.99
N ILE A 245 26.85 15.21 6.67
CA ILE A 245 25.69 14.84 7.48
C ILE A 245 25.18 16.06 8.23
N LEU A 246 23.93 16.46 8.02
CA LEU A 246 23.28 17.51 8.80
C LEU A 246 22.33 16.88 9.82
N ARG A 247 22.76 16.96 11.08
CA ARG A 247 21.95 16.81 12.29
C ARG A 247 20.75 17.75 12.23
N CYS A 248 19.55 17.22 12.49
CA CYS A 248 18.39 18.01 12.86
C CYS A 248 18.65 18.69 14.23
N ILE A 249 18.63 20.02 14.24
CA ILE A 249 18.57 20.86 15.44
C ILE A 249 17.10 21.26 15.62
N PHE A 250 16.47 20.84 16.72
CA PHE A 250 15.18 21.35 17.15
C PHE A 250 15.32 22.84 17.53
N CYS A 251 14.42 23.67 17.00
CA CYS A 251 14.22 25.05 17.46
C CYS A 251 12.90 25.10 18.21
N ASP A 252 12.97 25.00 19.55
CA ASP A 252 11.88 25.42 20.42
C ASP A 252 12.06 26.90 20.73
N THR A 253 11.13 27.72 20.24
CA THR A 253 10.88 29.05 20.80
C THR A 253 9.40 29.15 21.14
N ALA A 254 9.06 28.90 22.40
CA ALA A 254 7.83 29.39 23.00
C ALA A 254 8.16 30.64 23.83
N LYS A 255 7.52 31.76 23.49
CA LYS A 255 7.49 33.00 24.26
C LYS A 255 6.30 32.96 25.23
N ALA A 256 6.58 33.05 26.52
CA ALA A 256 5.97 33.93 27.54
C ALA A 256 6.34 33.38 28.92
#